data_AF-W4Q1U8-F1
#
_entry.id   AF-W4Q1U8-F1
#
_cell.length_a   1.000
_cell.length_b   1.000
_cell.length_c   1.000
_cell.angle_alpha   90.00
_cell.angle_beta   90.00
_cell.angle_gamma   90.00
#
_symmetry.space_group_name_H-M   'P 1'
#
loop_
_entity.id
_entity.type
_entity.pdbx_description
1 polymer ?
#
loop_
_entity_poly.entity_id
_entity_poly.type
_entity_poly.pdbx_seq_one_letter_code
_entity_poly.pdbx_strand_id
1 'polypeptide(L)'
;MSTTTVTAEQCIELMRKMQEASLTFKNTGGVHNAALCTADELLVSRSDIGRHNALDKLYGYSLLNGISVRDKILVFSGRISSEILTKAAKLGVGIVLSKSAPTDLAIQLAEDLNITAVGFIRGASFNIYSHPERIVLHD
;
A
#
# COMPACT_ATOMS: atom_id res chain seq x y z
N MET A 1 6.15 16.61 -1.06
CA MET A 1 5.23 15.61 -0.49
C MET A 1 4.22 15.24 -1.57
N SER A 2 3.71 14.01 -1.58
CA SER A 2 2.77 13.55 -2.61
C SER A 2 1.43 14.29 -2.49
N THR A 3 0.90 14.76 -3.62
CA THR A 3 -0.43 15.39 -3.73
C THR A 3 -1.48 14.42 -4.26
N THR A 4 -1.15 13.13 -4.38
CA THR A 4 -2.06 12.10 -4.88
C THR A 4 -3.25 11.98 -3.93
N THR A 5 -4.45 11.94 -4.49
CA THR A 5 -5.71 11.65 -3.80
C THR A 5 -6.35 10.42 -4.43
N VAL A 6 -7.13 9.66 -3.66
CA VAL A 6 -7.88 8.49 -4.14
C VAL A 6 -9.28 8.48 -3.55
N THR A 7 -10.24 7.90 -4.26
CA THR A 7 -11.60 7.71 -3.72
C THR A 7 -11.67 6.48 -2.81
N ALA A 8 -12.73 6.38 -2.01
CA ALA A 8 -13.00 5.18 -1.22
C ALA A 8 -13.12 3.91 -2.08
N GLU A 9 -13.77 4.03 -3.24
CA GLU A 9 -13.95 2.93 -4.20
C GLU A 9 -12.60 2.51 -4.79
N GLN A 10 -11.73 3.47 -5.12
CA GLN A 10 -10.38 3.18 -5.62
C GLN A 10 -9.54 2.44 -4.57
N CYS A 11 -9.64 2.78 -3.28
CA CYS A 11 -8.96 2.04 -2.22
C CYS A 11 -9.35 0.55 -2.21
N ILE A 12 -10.66 0.28 -2.31
CA ILE A 12 -11.22 -1.07 -2.33
C ILE A 12 -10.80 -1.82 -3.60
N GLU A 13 -10.92 -1.16 -4.75
CA GLU A 13 -10.65 -1.75 -6.05
C GLU A 13 -9.17 -2.08 -6.23
N LEU A 14 -8.25 -1.19 -5.83
CA LEU A 14 -6.81 -1.46 -5.86
C LEU A 14 -6.43 -2.64 -4.96
N MET A 15 -7.06 -2.76 -3.79
CA MET A 15 -6.86 -3.90 -2.90
C MET A 15 -7.38 -5.21 -3.51
N ARG A 16 -8.52 -5.16 -4.22
CA ARG A 16 -9.06 -6.29 -4.98
C ARG A 16 -8.12 -6.70 -6.11
N LYS A 17 -7.67 -5.76 -6.94
CA LYS A 17 -6.70 -5.99 -8.04
C LYS A 17 -5.42 -6.64 -7.55
N MET A 18 -4.84 -6.16 -6.44
CA MET A 18 -3.63 -6.77 -5.86
C MET A 18 -3.86 -8.22 -5.42
N GLN A 19 -5.00 -8.51 -4.76
CA GLN A 19 -5.33 -9.87 -4.34
C GLN A 19 -5.59 -10.79 -5.53
N GLU A 20 -6.22 -10.29 -6.58
CA GLU A 20 -6.51 -11.06 -7.79
C GLU A 20 -5.27 -11.40 -8.60
N ALA A 21 -4.31 -10.49 -8.67
CA ALA A 21 -3.04 -10.70 -9.37
C ALA A 21 -2.14 -11.75 -8.71
N SER A 22 -2.34 -12.07 -7.41
CA SER A 22 -1.47 -12.99 -6.68
C SER A 22 -1.87 -14.47 -6.83
N LEU A 23 -1.49 -15.09 -7.94
CA LEU A 23 -1.70 -16.52 -8.17
C LEU A 23 -1.01 -17.39 -7.11
N THR A 24 0.22 -17.04 -6.71
CA THR A 24 0.97 -17.78 -5.68
C THR A 24 0.24 -17.77 -4.34
N PHE A 25 -0.30 -16.61 -3.92
CA PHE A 25 -1.08 -16.54 -2.69
C PHE A 25 -2.37 -17.34 -2.81
N LYS A 26 -3.09 -17.26 -3.94
CA LYS A 26 -4.31 -18.04 -4.18
C LYS A 26 -4.06 -19.55 -4.08
N ASN A 27 -2.92 -20.04 -4.55
CA ASN A 27 -2.60 -21.46 -4.55
C ASN A 27 -2.03 -21.97 -3.21
N THR A 28 -1.36 -21.11 -2.43
CA THR A 28 -0.54 -21.55 -1.28
C THR A 28 -0.92 -20.92 0.05
N GLY A 29 -1.52 -19.72 0.03
CA GLY A 29 -1.70 -18.88 1.21
C GLY A 29 -0.38 -18.39 1.86
N GLY A 30 0.79 -18.75 1.31
CA GLY A 30 2.08 -18.67 2.01
C GLY A 30 2.95 -17.46 1.67
N VAL A 31 2.42 -16.47 0.96
CA VAL A 31 3.19 -15.28 0.54
C VAL A 31 2.49 -13.97 0.85
N HIS A 32 3.27 -12.94 1.09
CA HIS A 32 2.83 -11.55 1.07
C HIS A 32 2.99 -10.93 -0.32
N ASN A 33 2.18 -9.90 -0.58
CA ASN A 33 2.20 -9.14 -1.83
C ASN A 33 2.34 -7.65 -1.52
N ALA A 34 3.15 -6.98 -2.32
CA ALA A 34 3.26 -5.53 -2.37
C ALA A 34 3.06 -5.10 -3.82
N ALA A 35 2.27 -4.06 -4.05
CA ALA A 35 2.03 -3.51 -5.36
C ALA A 35 2.16 -1.98 -5.36
N LEU A 36 2.65 -1.46 -6.48
CA LEU A 36 2.70 -0.04 -6.77
C LEU A 36 1.58 0.26 -7.75
N CYS A 37 0.75 1.24 -7.42
CA CYS A 37 -0.46 1.55 -8.17
C CYS A 37 -0.55 3.05 -8.49
N THR A 38 -1.22 3.39 -9.58
CA THR A 38 -1.92 4.68 -9.70
C THR A 38 -3.29 4.57 -9.02
N ALA A 39 -4.11 5.61 -9.10
CA ALA A 39 -5.47 5.56 -8.56
C ALA A 39 -6.33 4.46 -9.23
N ASP A 40 -6.06 4.15 -10.51
CA ASP A 40 -6.88 3.24 -11.31
C ASP A 40 -6.15 1.97 -11.76
N GLU A 41 -4.82 1.94 -11.69
CA GLU A 41 -4.02 0.87 -12.28
C GLU A 41 -3.04 0.24 -11.29
N LEU A 42 -2.93 -1.09 -11.33
CA LEU A 42 -1.83 -1.81 -10.71
C LEU A 42 -0.65 -1.86 -11.71
N LEU A 43 0.41 -1.11 -11.42
CA LEU A 43 1.57 -0.99 -12.32
C LEU A 43 2.52 -2.18 -12.20
N VAL A 44 2.82 -2.56 -10.96
CA VAL A 44 3.70 -3.69 -10.67
C VAL A 44 3.39 -4.28 -9.30
N SER A 45 3.48 -5.60 -9.19
CA SER A 45 3.39 -6.32 -7.92
C SER A 45 4.57 -7.26 -7.71
N ARG A 46 5.00 -7.44 -6.46
CA ARG A 46 6.02 -8.42 -6.07
C ARG A 46 5.56 -9.19 -4.86
N SER A 47 6.01 -10.43 -4.78
CA SER A 47 5.67 -11.35 -3.70
C SER A 47 6.91 -11.97 -3.06
N ASP A 48 6.75 -12.31 -1.78
CA ASP A 48 7.73 -13.04 -0.99
C ASP A 48 7.03 -13.67 0.23
N ILE A 49 7.64 -14.69 0.83
CA ILE A 49 7.17 -15.25 2.10
C ILE A 49 7.22 -14.16 3.19
N GLY A 50 8.26 -13.33 3.20
CA GLY A 50 8.42 -12.21 4.11
C GLY A 50 7.75 -10.94 3.58
N ARG A 51 6.92 -10.30 4.40
CA ARG A 51 6.23 -9.05 4.02
C ARG A 51 7.21 -7.90 3.71
N HIS A 52 8.30 -7.79 4.46
CA HIS A 52 9.34 -6.79 4.22
C HIS A 52 10.07 -7.03 2.91
N ASN A 53 10.36 -8.30 2.60
CA ASN A 53 11.02 -8.70 1.36
C ASN A 53 10.14 -8.44 0.13
N ALA A 54 8.83 -8.65 0.23
CA ALA A 54 7.90 -8.32 -0.85
C ALA A 54 7.98 -6.83 -1.21
N LEU A 55 8.04 -5.95 -0.20
CA LEU A 55 8.22 -4.52 -0.39
C LEU A 55 9.60 -4.17 -0.96
N ASP A 56 10.67 -4.81 -0.46
CA ASP A 56 12.02 -4.56 -0.97
C ASP A 56 12.18 -4.99 -2.43
N LYS A 57 11.59 -6.13 -2.82
CA LYS A 57 11.56 -6.56 -4.22
C LYS A 57 10.78 -5.57 -5.10
N LEU A 58 9.65 -5.06 -4.61
CA LEU A 58 8.86 -4.05 -5.33
C LEU A 58 9.69 -2.79 -5.57
N TYR A 59 10.40 -2.33 -4.54
CA TYR A 59 11.26 -1.16 -4.67
C TYR A 59 12.44 -1.41 -5.59
N GLY A 60 13.18 -2.50 -5.38
CA GLY A 60 14.33 -2.85 -6.21
C GLY A 60 13.94 -2.94 -7.69
N TYR A 61 12.78 -3.53 -7.99
CA TYR A 61 12.27 -3.54 -9.36
C TYR A 61 11.94 -2.14 -9.89
N SER A 62 11.29 -1.30 -9.09
CA SER A 62 10.95 0.08 -9.49
C SER A 62 12.21 0.89 -9.81
N LEU A 63 13.25 0.75 -8.99
CA LEU A 63 14.55 1.40 -9.20
C LEU A 63 15.21 0.93 -10.49
N LEU A 64 15.28 -0.39 -10.72
CA LEU A 64 15.91 -0.97 -11.91
C LEU A 64 15.20 -0.61 -13.22
N ASN A 65 13.90 -0.31 -13.17
CA ASN A 65 13.08 0.00 -14.34
C ASN A 65 12.72 1.50 -14.46
N GLY A 66 13.30 2.36 -13.62
CA GLY A 66 13.05 3.81 -13.66
C GLY A 66 11.60 4.20 -13.37
N ILE A 67 10.86 3.39 -12.61
CA ILE A 67 9.46 3.64 -12.27
C ILE A 67 9.39 4.66 -11.12
N SER A 68 8.83 5.84 -11.40
CA SER A 68 8.58 6.85 -10.36
C SER A 68 7.52 6.37 -9.37
N VAL A 69 7.81 6.55 -8.07
CA VAL A 69 6.98 6.13 -6.94
C VAL A 69 6.30 7.29 -6.22
N ARG A 70 6.69 8.55 -6.48
CA ARG A 70 6.27 9.73 -5.68
C ARG A 70 4.78 10.06 -5.77
N ASP A 71 4.18 9.74 -6.90
CA ASP A 71 2.78 9.99 -7.24
C ASP A 71 1.94 8.70 -7.20
N LYS A 72 2.50 7.64 -6.63
CA LYS A 72 1.90 6.30 -6.61
C LYS A 72 1.40 5.93 -5.22
N ILE A 73 0.59 4.89 -5.19
CA ILE A 73 -0.01 4.29 -4.00
C ILE A 73 0.67 2.95 -3.75
N LEU A 74 1.07 2.68 -2.51
CA LEU A 74 1.56 1.37 -2.10
C LEU A 74 0.39 0.54 -1.59
N VAL A 75 0.13 -0.60 -2.22
CA VAL A 75 -0.90 -1.56 -1.80
C VAL A 75 -0.23 -2.81 -1.26
N PHE A 76 -0.61 -3.24 -0.06
CA PHE A 76 0.14 -4.23 0.70
C PHE A 76 -0.76 -5.26 1.39
N SER A 77 -0.38 -6.53 1.38
CA SER A 77 -1.18 -7.58 2.04
C SER A 77 -0.90 -7.71 3.55
N GLY A 78 0.31 -7.33 3.99
CA GLY A 78 0.77 -7.52 5.37
C GLY A 78 0.38 -6.38 6.31
N ARG A 79 0.63 -6.59 7.61
CA ARG A 79 0.47 -5.53 8.63
C ARG A 79 1.40 -4.36 8.35
N ILE A 80 0.92 -3.17 8.65
CA ILE A 80 1.68 -1.93 8.53
C ILE A 80 2.50 -1.72 9.82
N SER A 81 3.79 -2.06 9.80
CA SER A 81 4.73 -1.75 10.89
C SER A 81 5.49 -0.44 10.64
N SER A 82 6.14 0.10 11.67
CA SER A 82 7.00 1.29 11.55
C SER A 82 8.12 1.12 10.51
N GLU A 83 8.63 -0.09 10.34
CA GLU A 83 9.64 -0.42 9.32
C GLU A 83 9.07 -0.36 7.89
N ILE A 84 7.83 -0.83 7.70
CA ILE A 84 7.13 -0.73 6.42
C ILE A 84 6.87 0.74 6.08
N LEU A 85 6.44 1.55 7.05
CA LEU A 85 6.27 2.99 6.87
C LEU A 85 7.57 3.70 6.55
N THR A 86 8.64 3.41 7.31
CA THR A 86 9.97 3.98 7.06
C THR A 86 10.43 3.70 5.63
N LYS A 87 10.19 2.49 5.12
CA LYS A 87 10.48 2.15 3.73
C LYS A 87 9.59 2.95 2.79
N ALA A 88 8.27 2.95 2.96
CA ALA A 88 7.33 3.72 2.13
C ALA A 88 7.69 5.22 2.06
N ALA A 89 8.09 5.81 3.18
CA ALA A 89 8.53 7.20 3.26
C ALA A 89 9.83 7.45 2.48
N LYS A 90 10.81 6.55 2.57
CA LYS A 90 12.05 6.62 1.78
C LYS A 90 11.79 6.49 0.28
N LEU A 91 10.75 5.75 -0.11
CA LEU A 91 10.27 5.71 -1.49
C LEU A 91 9.62 7.03 -1.90
N GLY A 92 9.05 7.77 -0.96
CA GLY A 92 8.30 9.00 -1.22
C GLY A 92 6.85 8.75 -1.60
N VAL A 93 6.30 7.58 -1.25
CA VAL A 93 4.89 7.24 -1.42
C VAL A 93 4.06 8.02 -0.39
N GLY A 94 2.96 8.64 -0.82
CA GLY A 94 2.07 9.40 0.07
C GLY A 94 0.89 8.61 0.64
N ILE A 95 0.54 7.46 0.05
CA ILE A 95 -0.62 6.65 0.45
C ILE A 95 -0.21 5.18 0.56
N VAL A 96 -0.49 4.58 1.73
CA VAL A 96 -0.28 3.15 2.00
C VAL A 96 -1.61 2.49 2.31
N LEU A 97 -2.01 1.54 1.47
CA LEU A 97 -3.23 0.74 1.59
C LEU A 97 -2.89 -0.67 2.06
N SER A 98 -3.52 -1.15 3.13
CA SER A 98 -3.30 -2.51 3.63
C SER A 98 -4.58 -3.30 3.89
N LYS A 99 -4.51 -4.60 3.56
CA LYS A 99 -5.53 -5.59 3.95
C LYS A 99 -5.58 -5.84 5.48
N SER A 100 -4.49 -5.50 6.17
CA SER A 100 -4.24 -5.85 7.57
C SER A 100 -4.10 -4.62 8.46
N ALA A 101 -3.91 -4.84 9.75
CA ALA A 101 -3.81 -3.79 10.76
C ALA A 101 -2.48 -3.02 10.69
N PRO A 102 -2.48 -1.71 11.00
CA PRO A 102 -1.29 -1.01 11.46
C PRO A 102 -0.97 -1.30 12.94
N THR A 103 0.26 -0.98 13.36
CA THR A 103 0.66 -0.90 14.78
C THR A 103 0.59 0.55 15.26
N ASP A 104 0.47 0.77 16.57
CA ASP A 104 0.41 2.14 17.15
C ASP A 104 1.59 3.01 16.72
N LEU A 105 2.81 2.47 16.80
CA LEU A 105 4.02 3.18 16.34
C LEU A 105 3.99 3.48 14.83
N ALA A 106 3.31 2.66 14.03
CA ALA A 106 3.19 2.91 12.59
C ALA A 106 2.18 4.02 12.30
N ILE A 107 1.13 4.15 13.09
CA ILE A 107 0.15 5.24 12.99
C ILE A 107 0.85 6.56 13.34
N GLN A 108 1.55 6.63 14.48
CA GLN A 108 2.32 7.80 14.88
C GLN A 108 3.33 8.21 13.79
N LEU A 109 4.06 7.23 13.25
CA LEU A 109 5.03 7.50 12.19
C LEU A 109 4.38 7.96 10.88
N ALA A 110 3.18 7.45 10.56
CA ALA A 110 2.44 7.89 9.38
C ALA A 110 1.98 9.35 9.51
N GLU A 111 1.59 9.78 10.72
CA GLU A 111 1.32 11.18 11.03
C GLU A 111 2.55 12.05 10.78
N ASP A 112 3.68 11.72 11.41
CA ASP A 112 4.93 12.51 11.33
C ASP A 112 5.51 12.58 9.91
N LEU A 113 5.36 11.51 9.12
CA LEU A 113 5.91 11.41 7.77
C LEU A 113 4.96 11.90 6.67
N ASN A 114 3.78 12.42 7.04
CA ASN A 114 2.74 12.85 6.11
C ASN A 114 2.33 11.75 5.11
N ILE A 115 2.07 10.55 5.62
CA ILE A 115 1.61 9.39 4.85
C ILE A 115 0.19 9.03 5.27
N THR A 116 -0.72 8.95 4.30
CA THR A 116 -2.07 8.43 4.53
C THR A 116 -2.01 6.92 4.68
N ALA A 117 -2.27 6.42 5.88
CA ALA A 117 -2.28 4.98 6.18
C ALA A 117 -3.72 4.48 6.26
N VAL A 118 -4.06 3.52 5.40
CA VAL A 118 -5.38 2.87 5.37
C VAL A 118 -5.19 1.38 5.66
N GLY A 119 -5.90 0.87 6.65
CA GLY A 119 -5.81 -0.52 7.09
C GLY A 119 -7.14 -1.24 7.05
N PHE A 120 -7.08 -2.57 7.23
CA PHE A 120 -8.24 -3.44 7.22
C PHE A 120 -9.12 -3.34 5.97
N ILE A 121 -8.54 -3.06 4.80
CA ILE A 121 -9.31 -3.00 3.55
C ILE A 121 -9.80 -4.41 3.20
N ARG A 122 -11.10 -4.65 3.38
CA ARG A 122 -11.75 -5.96 3.23
C ARG A 122 -13.19 -5.78 2.76
N GLY A 123 -13.58 -6.49 1.70
CA GLY A 123 -14.91 -6.32 1.13
C GLY A 123 -15.11 -4.86 0.72
N ALA A 124 -16.12 -4.21 1.29
CA ALA A 124 -16.47 -2.81 1.02
C ALA A 124 -16.10 -1.84 2.16
N SER A 125 -15.24 -2.23 3.10
CA SER A 125 -14.88 -1.38 4.24
C SER A 125 -13.37 -1.32 4.50
N PHE A 126 -12.95 -0.25 5.16
CA PHE A 126 -11.59 0.01 5.60
C PHE A 126 -11.58 1.08 6.70
N ASN A 127 -10.43 1.25 7.35
CA ASN A 127 -10.21 2.32 8.32
C ASN A 127 -9.07 3.22 7.85
N ILE A 128 -9.26 4.53 7.95
CA ILE A 128 -8.22 5.52 7.72
C ILE A 128 -7.58 5.86 9.07
N TYR A 129 -6.26 5.78 9.16
CA TYR A 129 -5.51 5.95 10.41
C TYR A 129 -4.71 7.25 10.48
N SER A 130 -4.44 7.87 9.33
CA SER A 130 -3.70 9.13 9.25
C SER A 130 -4.00 9.87 7.95
N HIS A 131 -3.89 11.20 7.97
CA HIS A 131 -4.03 12.09 6.80
C HIS A 131 -5.25 11.75 5.91
N PRO A 132 -6.48 11.78 6.47
CA PRO A 132 -7.69 11.35 5.77
C PRO A 132 -8.09 12.24 4.60
N GLU A 133 -7.58 13.47 4.51
CA GLU A 133 -7.86 14.42 3.45
C GLU A 133 -7.45 13.95 2.04
N ARG A 134 -6.59 12.91 1.93
CA ARG A 134 -6.26 12.27 0.64
C ARG A 134 -7.25 11.20 0.20
N ILE A 135 -8.20 10.82 1.06
CA ILE A 135 -9.27 9.86 0.73
C ILE A 135 -10.56 10.64 0.50
N VAL A 136 -10.97 10.74 -0.77
CA VAL A 136 -12.18 11.46 -1.17
C VAL A 136 -13.38 10.54 -1.02
N LEU A 137 -14.39 11.00 -0.28
CA LEU A 137 -15.70 10.37 -0.24
C LEU A 137 -16.57 11.06 -1.29
N HIS A 138 -17.19 10.28 -2.18
CA HIS A 138 -18.26 10.80 -3.03
C HIS A 138 -19.57 10.73 -2.25
N ASP A 139 -20.37 11.79 -2.32
CA ASP A 139 -21.74 11.83 -1.78
C ASP A 139 -22.70 10.89 -2.53
#